data_AF-R7K775-F1
#
_entry.id   AF-R7K775-F1
#
_cell.length_a   1.000
_cell.length_b   1.000
_cell.length_c   1.000
_cell.angle_alpha   90.00
_cell.angle_beta   90.00
_cell.angle_gamma   90.00
#
_symmetry.space_group_name_H-M   'P 1'
#
loop_
_entity.id
_entity.type
_entity.pdbx_description
1 polymer ?
#
loop_
_entity_poly.entity_id
_entity_poly.type
_entity_poly.pdbx_seq_one_letter_code
_entity_poly.pdbx_strand_id
1 'polypeptide(L)'
;MDKIRLDKTIKDMLAQRRQKAELDALSYRDFVMSNADYAALDRLLREKELEEMKLSFSGKSAPPSLKAELKRLRGQKSALEKELGINAERLLPRYFCSKCSDTGRYEGKICECAIRLREELLYSDSSFVCKGQQFSLSTETDEENNKAIEICRRFADAYPSTQILNIIIFGAVATGKTFLAGSICNRLAERGLSFCALTAFGLAREFLNEHTSPAAQRTGLSELTDAPLLVIDDLGSEPFYNNVSREYLFALLDERAVGKRGTIVTTNLSLAELCERYGERVFSRLADKSKGIFINLKGSDKRLNNKQGGRQ
;
A
#
# COMPACT_ATOMS: atom_id res chain seq x y z
N MET A 1 7.38 -3.80 -10.72
CA MET A 1 6.33 -2.83 -11.14
C MET A 1 6.73 -1.37 -10.86
N ASP A 2 6.88 -0.53 -11.90
CA ASP A 2 7.26 0.90 -11.76
C ASP A 2 6.25 1.75 -10.99
N LYS A 3 6.74 2.77 -10.26
CA LYS A 3 5.89 3.70 -9.45
C LYS A 3 4.76 4.34 -10.27
N ILE A 4 5.05 4.80 -11.48
CA ILE A 4 4.06 5.42 -12.38
C ILE A 4 2.99 4.41 -12.79
N ARG A 5 3.41 3.16 -13.06
CA ARG A 5 2.50 2.08 -13.45
C ARG A 5 1.61 1.67 -12.29
N LEU A 6 2.17 1.53 -11.08
CA LEU A 6 1.41 1.21 -9.87
C LEU A 6 0.39 2.31 -9.53
N ASP A 7 0.81 3.58 -9.55
CA ASP A 7 -0.08 4.71 -9.26
C ASP A 7 -1.21 4.80 -10.30
N LYS A 8 -0.94 4.49 -11.57
CA LYS A 8 -1.96 4.37 -12.62
C LYS A 8 -2.92 3.22 -12.34
N THR A 9 -2.43 2.02 -12.06
CA THR A 9 -3.25 0.85 -11.73
C THR A 9 -4.17 1.12 -10.54
N ILE A 10 -3.66 1.73 -9.47
CA ILE A 10 -4.47 2.09 -8.30
C ILE A 10 -5.58 3.06 -8.67
N LYS A 11 -5.26 4.11 -9.45
CA LYS A 11 -6.27 5.07 -9.93
C LYS A 11 -7.33 4.39 -10.78
N ASP A 12 -6.93 3.50 -11.69
CA ASP A 12 -7.84 2.79 -12.58
C ASP A 12 -8.77 1.87 -11.77
N MET A 13 -8.24 1.14 -10.78
CA MET A 13 -9.05 0.30 -9.89
C MET A 13 -10.03 1.10 -9.03
N LEU A 14 -9.60 2.24 -8.49
CA LEU A 14 -10.47 3.14 -7.72
C LEU A 14 -11.56 3.75 -8.61
N ALA A 15 -11.21 4.17 -9.83
CA ALA A 15 -12.17 4.66 -10.82
C ALA A 15 -13.17 3.57 -11.22
N GLN A 16 -12.73 2.32 -11.39
CA GLN A 16 -13.62 1.19 -11.67
C GLN A 16 -14.58 0.90 -10.51
N ARG A 17 -14.11 0.93 -9.26
CA ARG A 17 -14.98 0.79 -8.07
C ARG A 17 -16.06 1.86 -8.06
N ARG A 18 -15.66 3.11 -8.30
CA ARG A 18 -16.56 4.25 -8.36
C ARG A 18 -17.58 4.13 -9.49
N GLN A 19 -17.10 3.85 -10.70
CA GLN A 19 -17.94 3.69 -11.89
C GLN A 19 -18.96 2.58 -11.67
N LYS A 20 -18.55 1.44 -11.12
CA LYS A 20 -19.47 0.33 -10.79
C LYS A 20 -20.57 0.78 -9.84
N ALA A 21 -20.23 1.48 -8.76
CA ALA A 21 -21.22 2.00 -7.82
C ALA A 21 -22.20 2.99 -8.46
N GLU A 22 -21.71 3.86 -9.36
CA GLU A 22 -22.53 4.82 -10.11
C GLU A 22 -23.45 4.11 -11.12
N LEU A 23 -22.95 3.09 -11.82
CA LEU A 23 -23.69 2.31 -12.81
C LEU A 23 -24.77 1.45 -12.14
N ASP A 24 -24.47 0.85 -10.99
CA ASP A 24 -25.42 0.07 -10.20
C ASP A 24 -26.59 0.95 -9.72
N ALA A 25 -26.30 2.17 -9.25
CA ALA A 25 -27.33 3.13 -8.85
C ALA A 25 -28.15 3.65 -10.04
N LEU A 26 -27.51 3.92 -11.19
CA LEU A 26 -28.18 4.34 -12.41
C LEU A 26 -29.13 3.25 -12.92
N SER A 27 -28.66 2.01 -13.02
CA SER A 27 -29.45 0.86 -13.45
C SER A 27 -30.66 0.64 -12.54
N TYR A 28 -30.46 0.75 -11.21
CA TYR A 28 -31.57 0.66 -10.27
C TYR A 28 -32.55 1.82 -10.41
N ARG A 29 -32.07 3.04 -10.64
CA ARG A 29 -32.92 4.20 -10.91
C ARG A 29 -33.73 4.00 -12.18
N ASP A 30 -33.13 3.52 -13.26
CA ASP A 30 -33.83 3.29 -14.52
C ASP A 30 -34.91 2.21 -14.37
N PHE A 31 -34.63 1.14 -13.60
CA PHE A 31 -35.63 0.16 -13.20
C PHE A 31 -36.79 0.80 -12.42
N VAL A 32 -36.50 1.63 -11.41
CA VAL A 32 -37.52 2.31 -10.61
C VAL A 32 -38.36 3.28 -11.46
N MET A 33 -37.71 4.03 -12.36
CA MET A 33 -38.35 4.99 -13.26
C MET A 33 -39.15 4.34 -14.39
N SER A 34 -39.03 3.01 -14.58
CA SER A 34 -39.92 2.28 -15.49
C SER A 34 -41.36 2.20 -14.99
N ASN A 35 -41.59 2.39 -13.69
CA ASN A 35 -42.92 2.54 -13.12
C ASN A 35 -43.47 3.94 -13.44
N ALA A 36 -44.57 3.99 -14.18
CA ALA A 36 -45.15 5.24 -14.68
C ALA A 36 -45.62 6.18 -13.55
N ASP A 37 -46.20 5.65 -12.47
CA ASP A 37 -46.69 6.43 -11.34
C ASP A 37 -45.52 7.06 -10.56
N TYR A 38 -44.47 6.27 -10.33
CA TYR A 38 -43.25 6.77 -9.70
C TYR A 38 -42.58 7.86 -10.55
N ALA A 39 -42.44 7.62 -11.86
CA ALA A 39 -41.81 8.57 -12.77
C ALA A 39 -42.60 9.88 -12.90
N ALA A 40 -43.93 9.80 -12.94
CA ALA A 40 -44.80 10.97 -12.96
C ALA A 40 -44.66 11.79 -11.66
N LEU A 41 -44.66 11.11 -10.51
CA LEU A 41 -44.51 11.73 -9.21
C LEU A 41 -43.12 12.37 -9.02
N ASP A 42 -42.05 11.69 -9.45
CA ASP A 42 -40.68 12.22 -9.39
C ASP A 42 -40.52 13.47 -10.29
N ARG A 43 -41.14 13.47 -11.48
CA ARG A 43 -41.15 14.62 -12.39
C ARG A 43 -41.84 15.84 -11.76
N LEU A 44 -43.03 15.64 -11.19
CA LEU A 44 -43.79 16.68 -10.50
C LEU A 44 -43.01 17.25 -9.31
N LEU A 45 -42.38 16.37 -8.52
CA LEU A 45 -41.56 16.79 -7.38
C LEU A 45 -40.37 17.66 -7.84
N ARG A 46 -39.62 17.24 -8.86
CA ARG A 46 -38.49 18.02 -9.41
C ARG A 46 -38.91 19.38 -9.96
N GLU A 47 -40.06 19.45 -10.63
CA GLU A 47 -40.60 20.70 -11.15
C GLU A 47 -40.86 21.70 -10.02
N LYS A 48 -41.49 21.25 -8.94
CA LYS A 48 -41.80 22.08 -7.77
C LYS A 48 -40.54 22.46 -6.97
N GLU A 49 -39.56 21.57 -6.87
CA GLU A 49 -38.27 21.86 -6.24
C GLU A 49 -37.47 22.91 -7.03
N LEU A 50 -37.55 22.88 -8.37
CA LEU A 50 -36.94 23.89 -9.23
C LEU A 50 -37.63 25.27 -9.06
N GLU A 51 -38.96 25.28 -8.92
CA GLU A 51 -39.74 26.49 -8.62
C GLU A 51 -39.29 27.11 -7.28
N GLU A 52 -39.14 26.28 -6.24
CA GLU A 52 -38.61 26.69 -4.93
C GLU A 52 -37.18 27.25 -5.03
N MET A 53 -36.30 26.59 -5.78
CA MET A 53 -34.91 27.02 -5.96
C MET A 53 -34.80 28.37 -6.69
N LYS A 54 -35.62 28.61 -7.72
CA LYS A 54 -35.68 29.89 -8.44
C LYS A 54 -36.12 31.05 -7.54
N LEU A 55 -37.07 30.80 -6.64
CA LEU A 55 -37.49 31.79 -5.65
C LEU A 55 -36.37 32.10 -4.67
N SER A 56 -35.69 31.07 -4.15
CA SER A 56 -34.55 31.25 -3.26
C SER A 56 -33.41 32.04 -3.91
N PHE A 57 -33.09 31.78 -5.19
CA PHE A 57 -32.05 32.50 -5.93
C PHE A 57 -32.40 33.97 -6.18
N SER A 58 -33.69 34.28 -6.33
CA SER A 58 -34.20 35.66 -6.43
C SER A 58 -34.38 36.36 -5.08
N GLY A 59 -33.86 35.77 -3.99
CA GLY A 59 -33.93 36.31 -2.63
C GLY A 59 -35.31 36.26 -1.99
N LYS A 60 -36.27 35.54 -2.60
CA LYS A 60 -37.65 35.41 -2.11
C LYS A 60 -37.83 34.07 -1.39
N SER A 61 -38.55 34.07 -0.27
CA SER A 61 -38.93 32.83 0.39
C SER A 61 -40.03 32.12 -0.40
N ALA A 62 -39.94 30.79 -0.54
CA ALA A 62 -41.01 30.00 -1.13
C ALA A 62 -42.33 30.17 -0.34
N PRO A 63 -43.47 30.37 -1.03
CA PRO A 63 -44.76 30.57 -0.39
C PRO A 63 -45.20 29.33 0.42
N PRO A 64 -46.00 29.50 1.48
CA PRO A 64 -46.46 28.39 2.32
C PRO A 64 -47.20 27.30 1.53
N SER A 65 -47.93 27.66 0.48
CA SER A 65 -48.63 26.75 -0.42
C SER A 65 -47.67 25.79 -1.13
N LEU A 66 -46.56 26.30 -1.69
CA LEU A 66 -45.55 25.49 -2.39
C LEU A 66 -44.84 24.54 -1.41
N LYS A 67 -44.51 25.01 -0.21
CA LYS A 67 -43.90 24.17 0.85
C LYS A 67 -44.83 23.04 1.29
N ALA A 68 -46.12 23.32 1.45
CA ALA A 68 -47.12 22.31 1.79
C ALA A 68 -47.29 21.27 0.67
N GLU A 69 -47.28 21.72 -0.59
CA GLU A 69 -47.35 20.85 -1.75
C GLU A 69 -46.12 19.93 -1.87
N LEU A 70 -44.91 20.47 -1.71
CA LEU A 70 -43.66 19.68 -1.66
C LEU A 70 -43.68 18.65 -0.53
N LYS A 71 -44.19 19.01 0.65
CA LYS A 71 -44.34 18.05 1.77
C LYS A 71 -45.30 16.92 1.41
N ARG A 72 -46.43 17.24 0.76
CA ARG A 72 -47.40 16.23 0.29
C ARG A 72 -46.79 15.28 -0.74
N LEU A 73 -46.11 15.82 -1.76
CA LEU A 73 -45.47 15.04 -2.82
C LEU A 73 -44.36 14.12 -2.26
N ARG A 74 -43.53 14.62 -1.33
CA ARG A 74 -42.53 13.79 -0.61
C ARG A 74 -43.18 12.65 0.18
N GLY A 75 -44.33 12.91 0.81
CA GLY A 75 -45.11 11.90 1.52
C GLY A 75 -45.67 10.82 0.59
N GLN A 76 -46.26 11.22 -0.54
CA GLN A 76 -46.74 10.29 -1.57
C GLN A 76 -45.60 9.44 -2.14
N LYS A 77 -44.44 10.04 -2.38
CA LYS A 77 -43.26 9.33 -2.90
C LYS A 77 -42.79 8.27 -1.90
N SER A 78 -42.68 8.61 -0.62
CA SER A 78 -42.29 7.65 0.42
C SER A 78 -43.29 6.51 0.60
N ALA A 79 -44.59 6.77 0.45
CA ALA A 79 -45.62 5.73 0.50
C ALA A 79 -45.50 4.76 -0.69
N LEU A 80 -45.34 5.31 -1.89
CA LEU A 80 -45.18 4.54 -3.13
C LEU A 80 -43.88 3.72 -3.12
N GLU A 81 -42.79 4.26 -2.57
CA GLU A 81 -41.53 3.52 -2.38
C GLU A 81 -41.71 2.29 -1.50
N LYS A 82 -42.49 2.42 -0.41
CA LYS A 82 -42.79 1.27 0.47
C LYS A 82 -43.67 0.23 -0.21
N GLU A 83 -44.68 0.67 -0.96
CA GLU A 83 -45.59 -0.20 -1.69
C GLU A 83 -44.86 -1.02 -2.76
N LEU A 84 -43.99 -0.38 -3.53
CA LEU A 84 -43.21 -1.01 -4.60
C LEU A 84 -41.93 -1.72 -4.10
N GLY A 85 -41.65 -1.71 -2.80
CA GLY A 85 -40.43 -2.27 -2.22
C GLY A 85 -39.15 -1.59 -2.72
N ILE A 86 -39.23 -0.31 -3.09
CA ILE A 86 -38.10 0.47 -3.58
C ILE A 86 -37.21 0.83 -2.39
N ASN A 87 -35.93 0.47 -2.48
CA ASN A 87 -34.93 0.88 -1.52
C ASN A 87 -34.32 2.22 -1.95
N ALA A 88 -34.76 3.30 -1.31
CA ALA A 88 -34.30 4.66 -1.61
C ALA A 88 -32.77 4.83 -1.51
N GLU A 89 -32.09 4.07 -0.64
CA GLU A 89 -30.63 4.13 -0.49
C GLU A 89 -29.88 3.54 -1.69
N ARG A 90 -30.52 2.71 -2.52
CA ARG A 90 -29.94 2.16 -3.75
C ARG A 90 -30.07 3.11 -4.94
N LEU A 91 -30.85 4.17 -4.81
CA LEU A 91 -30.91 5.25 -5.81
C LEU A 91 -29.65 6.13 -5.79
N LEU A 92 -28.84 6.01 -4.73
CA LEU A 92 -27.57 6.71 -4.59
C LEU A 92 -26.39 5.72 -4.75
N PRO A 93 -25.27 6.14 -5.38
CA PRO A 93 -24.07 5.31 -5.47
C PRO A 93 -23.54 4.93 -4.10
N ARG A 94 -23.38 3.62 -3.86
CA ARG A 94 -22.75 3.08 -2.64
C ARG A 94 -21.28 2.80 -2.92
N TYR A 95 -20.44 3.79 -2.64
CA TYR A 95 -18.99 3.67 -2.80
C TYR A 95 -18.38 2.67 -1.82
N PHE A 96 -17.28 2.02 -2.22
CA PHE A 96 -16.55 1.06 -1.39
C PHE A 96 -15.92 1.76 -0.17
N CYS A 97 -15.32 2.93 -0.37
CA CYS A 97 -14.80 3.77 0.70
C CYS A 97 -15.76 4.91 1.05
N SER A 98 -16.34 4.88 2.25
CA SER A 98 -17.20 5.95 2.77
C SER A 98 -16.46 7.27 3.03
N LYS A 99 -15.14 7.23 3.30
CA LYS A 99 -14.33 8.43 3.56
C LYS A 99 -14.08 9.24 2.28
N CYS A 100 -13.56 8.61 1.24
CA CYS A 100 -13.14 9.30 0.02
C CYS A 100 -14.08 9.09 -1.19
N SER A 101 -15.15 8.31 -1.05
CA SER A 101 -16.03 7.94 -2.17
C SER A 101 -15.25 7.37 -3.37
N ASP A 102 -14.29 6.50 -3.07
CA ASP A 102 -13.39 5.85 -4.03
C ASP A 102 -12.54 6.81 -4.88
N THR A 103 -12.39 8.07 -4.47
CA THR A 103 -11.44 9.00 -5.14
C THR A 103 -9.98 8.72 -4.77
N GLY A 104 -9.75 7.99 -3.68
CA GLY A 104 -8.42 7.73 -3.14
C GLY A 104 -7.79 8.90 -2.40
N ARG A 105 -8.50 10.01 -2.17
CA ARG A 105 -8.02 11.16 -1.38
C ARG A 105 -9.05 11.66 -0.38
N TYR A 106 -8.60 12.02 0.81
CA TYR A 106 -9.43 12.59 1.87
C TYR A 106 -8.64 13.69 2.58
N GLU A 107 -9.24 14.87 2.76
CA GLU A 107 -8.60 16.06 3.39
C GLU A 107 -7.22 16.40 2.81
N GLY A 108 -7.06 16.32 1.49
CA GLY A 108 -5.80 16.62 0.79
C GLY A 108 -4.71 15.55 0.93
N LYS A 109 -4.96 14.49 1.70
CA LYS A 109 -4.05 13.34 1.87
C LYS A 109 -4.54 12.13 1.08
N ILE A 110 -3.65 11.17 0.84
CA ILE A 110 -4.02 9.87 0.27
C ILE A 110 -4.93 9.16 1.27
N CYS A 111 -6.06 8.65 0.80
CA CYS A 111 -7.00 7.94 1.65
C CYS A 111 -6.45 6.55 2.02
N GLU A 112 -6.76 6.09 3.22
CA GLU A 112 -6.41 4.77 3.74
C GLU A 112 -6.81 3.63 2.80
N CYS A 113 -7.94 3.74 2.08
CA CYS A 113 -8.34 2.72 1.12
C CYS A 113 -7.38 2.60 -0.08
N ALA A 114 -6.78 3.71 -0.50
CA ALA A 114 -5.80 3.74 -1.58
C ALA A 114 -4.44 3.25 -1.09
N ILE A 115 -4.08 3.54 0.17
CA ILE A 115 -2.89 2.98 0.83
C ILE A 115 -3.03 1.46 0.92
N ARG A 116 -4.17 0.95 1.41
CA ARG A 116 -4.42 -0.49 1.51
C ARG A 116 -4.41 -1.19 0.16
N LEU A 117 -4.97 -0.56 -0.88
CA LEU A 117 -4.91 -1.10 -2.23
C LEU A 117 -3.48 -1.10 -2.79
N ARG A 118 -2.71 -0.05 -2.50
CA ARG A 118 -1.28 0.02 -2.84
C ARG A 118 -0.51 -1.10 -2.16
N GLU A 119 -0.75 -1.30 -0.87
CA GLU A 119 -0.21 -2.39 -0.08
C GLU A 119 -0.58 -3.74 -0.69
N GLU A 120 -1.86 -4.01 -0.96
CA GLU A 120 -2.32 -5.25 -1.60
C GLU A 120 -1.60 -5.53 -2.94
N LEU A 121 -1.45 -4.52 -3.79
CA LEU A 121 -0.79 -4.65 -5.09
C LEU A 121 0.74 -4.75 -5.00
N LEU A 122 1.34 -4.20 -3.95
CA LEU A 122 2.77 -4.36 -3.67
C LEU A 122 3.05 -5.72 -2.99
N TYR A 123 2.11 -6.20 -2.17
CA TYR A 123 2.23 -7.40 -1.32
C TYR A 123 1.70 -8.68 -1.96
N SER A 124 1.00 -8.61 -3.09
CA SER A 124 0.53 -9.82 -3.80
C SER A 124 1.67 -10.72 -4.26
N ASP A 125 2.84 -10.15 -4.56
CA ASP A 125 4.04 -10.88 -4.98
C ASP A 125 5.13 -10.94 -3.90
N SER A 126 5.19 -9.97 -2.99
CA SER A 126 6.21 -9.89 -1.93
C SER A 126 5.76 -10.56 -0.64
N SER A 127 5.86 -11.89 -0.63
CA SER A 127 5.47 -12.74 0.47
C SER A 127 6.25 -12.42 1.75
N PHE A 128 5.52 -12.10 2.83
CA PHE A 128 5.91 -12.16 4.26
C PHE A 128 6.50 -10.91 4.94
N VAL A 129 7.45 -10.19 4.34
CA VAL A 129 8.28 -9.21 5.09
C VAL A 129 7.47 -8.07 5.73
N CYS A 130 6.35 -7.65 5.12
CA CYS A 130 5.71 -6.37 5.44
C CYS A 130 4.32 -6.44 6.07
N LYS A 131 3.72 -7.62 6.29
CA LYS A 131 2.31 -7.68 6.75
C LYS A 131 2.17 -7.16 8.19
N GLY A 132 1.52 -6.00 8.36
CA GLY A 132 1.03 -5.49 9.65
C GLY A 132 2.09 -4.97 10.63
N GLN A 133 3.32 -4.74 10.18
CA GLN A 133 4.42 -4.26 11.03
C GLN A 133 4.46 -2.73 11.04
N GLN A 134 4.37 -2.12 12.22
CA GLN A 134 4.48 -0.67 12.35
C GLN A 134 5.48 -0.34 13.46
N PHE A 135 6.23 0.75 13.29
CA PHE A 135 7.16 1.21 14.32
C PHE A 135 6.49 1.45 15.69
N SER A 136 5.19 1.79 15.70
CA SER A 136 4.37 1.98 16.91
C SER A 136 4.07 0.67 17.66
N LEU A 137 4.16 -0.48 17.01
CA LEU A 137 3.90 -1.80 17.60
C LEU A 137 5.15 -2.41 18.24
N SER A 138 6.28 -1.70 18.22
CA SER A 138 7.49 -2.16 18.89
C SER A 138 7.28 -2.21 20.40
N THR A 139 7.56 -3.37 21.01
CA THR A 139 7.60 -3.57 22.47
C THR A 139 9.03 -3.59 23.01
N GLU A 140 9.98 -3.06 22.25
CA GLU A 140 11.39 -3.07 22.61
C GLU A 140 11.68 -2.23 23.86
N THR A 141 12.38 -2.84 24.82
CA THR A 141 12.80 -2.18 26.06
C THR A 141 14.29 -1.86 26.07
N ASP A 142 15.08 -2.51 25.22
CA ASP A 142 16.52 -2.23 25.10
C ASP A 142 16.78 -0.86 24.46
N GLU A 143 17.67 -0.08 25.08
CA GLU A 143 17.94 1.31 24.66
C GLU A 143 18.66 1.36 23.31
N GLU A 144 19.59 0.44 23.04
CA GLU A 144 20.32 0.40 21.77
C GLU A 144 19.40 0.00 20.62
N ASN A 145 18.56 -1.02 20.82
CA ASN A 145 17.57 -1.42 19.83
C ASN A 145 16.51 -0.32 19.61
N ASN A 146 16.13 0.44 20.64
CA ASN A 146 15.27 1.62 20.48
C ASN A 146 15.93 2.73 19.64
N LYS A 147 17.24 2.96 19.80
CA LYS A 147 18.00 3.86 18.91
C LYS A 147 17.99 3.34 17.47
N ALA A 148 18.15 2.04 17.27
CA ALA A 148 18.05 1.40 15.95
C ALA A 148 16.67 1.60 15.30
N ILE A 149 15.58 1.39 16.05
CA ILE A 149 14.20 1.64 15.61
C ILE A 149 14.05 3.09 15.15
N GLU A 150 14.53 4.05 15.93
CA GLU A 150 14.42 5.47 15.63
C GLU A 150 15.24 5.86 14.38
N ILE A 151 16.43 5.28 14.18
CA ILE A 151 17.22 5.46 12.95
C ILE A 151 16.43 4.96 11.73
N CYS A 152 15.84 3.76 11.81
CA CYS A 152 15.00 3.20 10.74
C CYS A 152 13.78 4.08 10.45
N ARG A 153 13.12 4.60 11.50
CA ARG A 153 11.99 5.51 11.36
C ARG A 153 12.38 6.81 10.65
N ARG A 154 13.48 7.45 11.08
CA ARG A 154 14.00 8.67 10.47
C ARG A 154 14.39 8.46 9.00
N PHE A 155 15.02 7.33 8.68
CA PHE A 155 15.29 6.97 7.30
C PHE A 155 13.98 6.86 6.50
N ALA A 156 13.01 6.09 7.01
CA ALA A 156 11.73 5.87 6.35
C ALA A 156 10.93 7.17 6.16
N ASP A 157 11.07 8.16 7.05
CA ASP A 157 10.45 9.48 6.94
C ASP A 157 11.20 10.41 5.96
N ALA A 158 12.53 10.33 5.91
CA ALA A 158 13.35 11.19 5.07
C ALA A 158 13.48 10.70 3.61
N TYR A 159 13.28 9.41 3.35
CA TYR A 159 13.39 8.83 2.00
C TYR A 159 12.34 9.43 1.03
N PRO A 160 12.66 9.68 -0.26
CA PRO A 160 13.94 9.49 -0.95
C PRO A 160 14.91 10.68 -0.86
N SER A 161 14.61 11.70 -0.05
CA SER A 161 15.42 12.93 0.05
C SER A 161 16.72 12.76 0.83
N THR A 162 16.88 11.65 1.56
CA THR A 162 18.12 11.33 2.28
C THR A 162 19.24 10.91 1.33
N GLN A 163 20.50 11.19 1.71
CA GLN A 163 21.68 10.69 1.02
C GLN A 163 22.01 9.23 1.36
N ILE A 164 21.40 8.71 2.44
CA ILE A 164 21.53 7.31 2.82
C ILE A 164 20.72 6.46 1.83
N LEU A 165 21.39 5.53 1.18
CA LEU A 165 20.80 4.60 0.23
C LEU A 165 20.69 3.19 0.82
N ASN A 166 21.69 2.77 1.59
CA ASN A 166 21.79 1.39 2.04
C ASN A 166 21.59 1.25 3.56
N ILE A 167 20.89 0.21 3.98
CA ILE A 167 20.79 -0.17 5.39
C ILE A 167 21.04 -1.66 5.51
N ILE A 168 21.96 -2.05 6.38
CA ILE A 168 22.15 -3.46 6.77
C ILE A 168 21.72 -3.62 8.22
N ILE A 169 20.66 -4.39 8.45
CA ILE A 169 20.18 -4.77 9.77
C ILE A 169 20.66 -6.19 10.06
N PHE A 170 21.59 -6.35 10.99
CA PHE A 170 22.20 -7.63 11.33
C PHE A 170 22.11 -7.92 12.83
N GLY A 171 22.33 -9.17 13.22
CA GLY A 171 22.28 -9.62 14.62
C GLY A 171 21.64 -11.00 14.77
N ALA A 172 21.56 -11.48 16.00
CA ALA A 172 21.09 -12.85 16.30
C ALA A 172 19.65 -13.13 15.81
N VAL A 173 19.31 -14.41 15.67
CA VAL A 173 17.97 -14.85 15.24
C VAL A 173 16.90 -14.26 16.16
N ALA A 174 15.78 -13.84 15.55
CA ALA A 174 14.60 -13.33 16.25
C ALA A 174 14.80 -12.06 17.12
N THR A 175 15.80 -11.23 16.80
CA THR A 175 15.98 -9.90 17.39
C THR A 175 15.03 -8.82 16.84
N GLY A 176 14.27 -9.11 15.77
CA GLY A 176 13.30 -8.18 15.18
C GLY A 176 13.75 -7.49 13.87
N LYS A 177 14.76 -8.02 13.18
CA LYS A 177 15.28 -7.44 11.93
C LYS A 177 14.22 -7.35 10.82
N THR A 178 13.52 -8.45 10.54
CA THR A 178 12.40 -8.49 9.59
C THR A 178 11.30 -7.52 10.00
N PHE A 179 11.02 -7.39 11.31
CA PHE A 179 10.04 -6.43 11.84
C PHE A 179 10.40 -4.97 11.51
N LEU A 180 11.69 -4.62 11.65
CA LEU A 180 12.17 -3.29 11.28
C LEU A 180 12.09 -3.04 9.77
N ALA A 181 12.51 -4.01 8.96
CA ALA A 181 12.46 -3.89 7.51
C ALA A 181 11.02 -3.71 7.01
N GLY A 182 10.07 -4.50 7.49
CA GLY A 182 8.66 -4.32 7.12
C GLY A 182 8.03 -3.07 7.72
N SER A 183 8.47 -2.60 8.89
CA SER A 183 8.05 -1.29 9.42
C SER A 183 8.51 -0.12 8.53
N ILE A 184 9.72 -0.19 7.96
CA ILE A 184 10.19 0.77 6.94
C ILE A 184 9.28 0.70 5.71
N CYS A 185 9.03 -0.51 5.18
CA CYS A 185 8.17 -0.71 4.02
C CYS A 185 6.77 -0.14 4.22
N ASN A 186 6.10 -0.43 5.35
CA ASN A 186 4.77 0.10 5.64
C ASN A 186 4.80 1.62 5.76
N ARG A 187 5.81 2.19 6.40
CA ARG A 187 5.95 3.64 6.48
C ARG A 187 6.13 4.30 5.11
N LEU A 188 6.84 3.65 4.18
CA LEU A 188 6.96 4.10 2.80
C LEU A 188 5.65 3.96 2.03
N ALA A 189 4.91 2.88 2.23
CA ALA A 189 3.60 2.65 1.64
C ALA A 189 2.59 3.73 2.06
N GLU A 190 2.53 4.06 3.36
CA GLU A 190 1.73 5.16 3.92
C GLU A 190 2.02 6.50 3.24
N ARG A 191 3.29 6.72 2.88
CA ARG A 191 3.77 7.93 2.20
C ARG A 191 3.61 7.87 0.67
N GLY A 192 3.00 6.82 0.14
CA GLY A 192 2.79 6.64 -1.31
C GLY A 192 4.10 6.43 -2.09
N LEU A 193 5.11 5.83 -1.45
CA LEU A 193 6.37 5.49 -2.08
C LEU A 193 6.38 4.01 -2.49
N SER A 194 7.04 3.72 -3.61
CA SER A 194 7.17 2.35 -4.12
C SER A 194 8.50 1.74 -3.68
N PHE A 195 8.44 0.45 -3.39
CA PHE A 195 9.58 -0.38 -3.05
C PHE A 195 9.31 -1.80 -3.59
N CYS A 196 10.36 -2.60 -3.69
CA CYS A 196 10.28 -4.05 -3.88
C CYS A 196 10.81 -4.73 -2.62
N ALA A 197 10.17 -5.79 -2.17
CA ALA A 197 10.61 -6.56 -1.01
C ALA A 197 10.56 -8.05 -1.35
N LEU A 198 11.57 -8.81 -0.95
CA LEU A 198 11.61 -10.26 -1.12
C LEU A 198 12.52 -10.89 -0.08
N THR A 199 12.32 -12.17 0.18
CA THR A 199 13.27 -12.96 0.97
C THR A 199 14.50 -13.28 0.13
N ALA A 200 15.62 -13.57 0.78
CA ALA A 200 16.83 -14.01 0.11
C ALA A 200 16.61 -15.31 -0.70
N PHE A 201 15.74 -16.20 -0.22
CA PHE A 201 15.28 -17.37 -0.99
C PHE A 201 14.55 -16.99 -2.28
N GLY A 202 13.63 -16.00 -2.21
CA GLY A 202 12.97 -15.47 -3.40
C GLY A 202 13.97 -14.89 -4.38
N LEU A 203 14.93 -14.12 -3.88
CA LEU A 203 16.00 -13.54 -4.69
C LEU A 203 16.86 -14.60 -5.38
N ALA A 204 17.28 -15.64 -4.66
CA ALA A 204 18.06 -16.74 -5.24
C ALA A 204 17.28 -17.48 -6.34
N ARG A 205 15.97 -17.62 -6.19
CA ARG A 205 15.10 -18.20 -7.23
C ARG A 205 15.07 -17.30 -8.47
N GLU A 206 14.92 -15.99 -8.31
CA GLU A 206 14.95 -15.06 -9.45
C GLU A 206 16.31 -15.09 -10.16
N PHE A 207 17.42 -15.18 -9.43
CA PHE A 207 18.74 -15.35 -10.02
C PHE A 207 18.87 -16.65 -10.81
N LEU A 208 18.38 -17.76 -10.27
CA LEU A 208 18.41 -19.05 -10.96
C LEU A 208 17.53 -19.04 -12.20
N ASN A 209 16.34 -18.45 -12.12
CA ASN A 209 15.44 -18.28 -13.25
C ASN A 209 16.12 -17.46 -14.36
N GLU A 210 16.68 -16.31 -14.03
CA GLU A 210 17.37 -15.44 -14.99
C GLU A 210 18.59 -16.15 -15.62
N HIS A 211 19.33 -16.94 -14.83
CA HIS A 211 20.49 -17.69 -15.31
C HIS A 211 20.10 -18.81 -16.30
N THR A 212 19.04 -19.54 -15.99
CA THR A 212 18.60 -20.72 -16.76
C THR A 212 17.66 -20.36 -17.92
N SER A 213 17.08 -19.16 -17.93
CA SER A 213 16.16 -18.73 -18.98
C SER A 213 16.89 -18.48 -20.32
N PRO A 214 16.24 -18.79 -21.46
CA PRO A 214 16.71 -18.38 -22.78
C PRO A 214 16.86 -16.85 -22.86
N ALA A 215 17.84 -16.37 -23.65
CA ALA A 215 18.16 -14.95 -23.74
C ALA A 215 16.95 -14.05 -24.09
N ALA A 216 16.01 -14.54 -24.91
CA ALA A 216 14.82 -13.79 -25.30
C ALA A 216 13.78 -13.61 -24.16
N GLN A 217 13.89 -14.37 -23.07
CA GLN A 217 12.98 -14.33 -21.92
C GLN A 217 13.61 -13.70 -20.68
N ARG A 218 14.91 -13.38 -20.76
CA ARG A 218 15.65 -12.73 -19.69
C ARG A 218 15.12 -11.32 -19.46
N THR A 219 14.85 -11.01 -18.21
CA THR A 219 14.26 -9.73 -17.80
C THR A 219 15.33 -8.72 -17.38
N GLY A 220 16.59 -9.18 -17.27
CA GLY A 220 17.68 -8.44 -16.64
C GLY A 220 17.43 -8.17 -15.16
N LEU A 221 16.47 -8.86 -14.53
CA LEU A 221 16.00 -8.55 -13.17
C LEU A 221 15.57 -7.07 -13.01
N SER A 222 15.11 -6.44 -14.09
CA SER A 222 14.77 -5.00 -14.14
C SER A 222 13.82 -4.57 -13.01
N GLU A 223 12.88 -5.41 -12.61
CA GLU A 223 12.02 -5.10 -11.47
C GLU A 223 12.77 -4.91 -10.15
N LEU A 224 13.84 -5.68 -9.93
CA LEU A 224 14.70 -5.60 -8.75
C LEU A 224 15.74 -4.49 -8.93
N THR A 225 16.28 -4.30 -10.12
CA THR A 225 17.28 -3.25 -10.41
C THR A 225 16.65 -1.85 -10.35
N ASP A 226 15.49 -1.65 -10.96
CA ASP A 226 14.88 -0.32 -11.13
C ASP A 226 14.01 0.11 -9.94
N ALA A 227 13.66 -0.82 -9.04
CA ALA A 227 12.90 -0.53 -7.85
C ALA A 227 13.55 0.63 -7.05
N PRO A 228 12.80 1.69 -6.69
CA PRO A 228 13.36 2.82 -5.96
C PRO A 228 14.10 2.38 -4.69
N LEU A 229 13.47 1.50 -3.92
CA LEU A 229 14.04 0.82 -2.77
C LEU A 229 13.84 -0.68 -2.92
N LEU A 230 14.87 -1.47 -2.63
CA LEU A 230 14.82 -2.93 -2.60
C LEU A 230 15.08 -3.41 -1.18
N VAL A 231 14.23 -4.30 -0.66
CA VAL A 231 14.40 -4.92 0.66
C VAL A 231 14.63 -6.41 0.48
N ILE A 232 15.80 -6.88 0.89
CA ILE A 232 16.18 -8.30 0.87
C ILE A 232 16.16 -8.81 2.31
N ASP A 233 15.17 -9.62 2.64
CA ASP A 233 15.01 -10.16 3.99
C ASP A 233 15.76 -11.49 4.16
N ASP A 234 16.46 -11.62 5.28
CA ASP A 234 17.18 -12.81 5.74
C ASP A 234 18.30 -13.28 4.80
N LEU A 235 19.07 -12.34 4.24
CA LEU A 235 20.23 -12.65 3.40
C LEU A 235 21.24 -13.51 4.16
N GLY A 236 21.63 -14.64 3.56
CA GLY A 236 22.52 -15.63 4.16
C GLY A 236 21.83 -16.97 4.46
N SER A 237 20.49 -17.01 4.52
CA SER A 237 19.75 -18.25 4.77
C SER A 237 19.44 -19.06 3.51
N GLU A 238 19.56 -18.45 2.33
CA GLU A 238 19.22 -19.06 1.05
C GLU A 238 20.28 -20.04 0.53
N PRO A 239 19.93 -20.95 -0.40
CA PRO A 239 20.88 -21.83 -1.05
C PRO A 239 21.91 -21.02 -1.84
N PHE A 240 23.18 -21.39 -1.71
CA PHE A 240 24.25 -20.76 -2.45
C PHE A 240 24.54 -21.55 -3.73
N TYR A 241 24.24 -20.94 -4.88
CA TYR A 241 24.50 -21.53 -6.20
C TYR A 241 25.82 -20.98 -6.75
N ASN A 242 26.79 -21.87 -6.95
CA ASN A 242 28.09 -21.51 -7.51
C ASN A 242 27.93 -20.84 -8.89
N ASN A 243 28.70 -19.77 -9.13
CA ASN A 243 28.67 -18.95 -10.35
C ASN A 243 27.33 -18.21 -10.63
N VAL A 244 26.38 -18.25 -9.69
CA VAL A 244 25.09 -17.56 -9.81
C VAL A 244 24.88 -16.60 -8.64
N SER A 245 24.86 -17.10 -7.40
CA SER A 245 24.45 -16.30 -6.23
C SER A 245 25.34 -15.06 -6.04
N ARG A 246 26.66 -15.18 -6.23
CA ARG A 246 27.60 -14.06 -6.03
C ARG A 246 27.56 -13.09 -7.20
N GLU A 247 27.55 -13.61 -8.41
CA GLU A 247 27.67 -12.88 -9.67
C GLU A 247 26.43 -12.02 -9.91
N TYR A 248 25.24 -12.60 -9.75
CA TYR A 248 23.98 -11.90 -9.93
C TYR A 248 23.70 -10.91 -8.79
N LEU A 249 24.04 -11.26 -7.54
CA LEU A 249 23.92 -10.32 -6.43
C LEU A 249 24.85 -9.12 -6.62
N PHE A 250 26.10 -9.35 -7.07
CA PHE A 250 27.01 -8.28 -7.39
C PHE A 250 26.46 -7.39 -8.51
N ALA A 251 26.03 -7.97 -9.64
CA ALA A 251 25.49 -7.23 -10.78
C ALA A 251 24.27 -6.37 -10.37
N LEU A 252 23.31 -6.97 -9.66
CA LEU A 252 22.14 -6.27 -9.14
C LEU A 252 22.52 -5.08 -8.27
N LEU A 253 23.41 -5.26 -7.30
CA LEU A 253 23.82 -4.19 -6.40
C LEU A 253 24.64 -3.10 -7.10
N ASP A 254 25.44 -3.48 -8.09
CA ASP A 254 26.24 -2.56 -8.90
C ASP A 254 25.34 -1.64 -9.73
N GLU A 255 24.38 -2.20 -10.48
CA GLU A 255 23.42 -1.44 -11.27
C GLU A 255 22.58 -0.52 -10.39
N ARG A 256 22.12 -1.01 -9.23
CA ARG A 256 21.39 -0.20 -8.24
C ARG A 256 22.23 0.96 -7.73
N ALA A 257 23.52 0.74 -7.44
CA ALA A 257 24.42 1.80 -7.00
C ALA A 257 24.64 2.87 -8.08
N VAL A 258 24.80 2.47 -9.34
CA VAL A 258 24.89 3.38 -10.50
C VAL A 258 23.60 4.21 -10.63
N GLY A 259 22.44 3.56 -10.50
CA GLY A 259 21.12 4.20 -10.53
C GLY A 259 20.75 4.98 -9.27
N LYS A 260 21.64 5.07 -8.27
CA LYS A 260 21.39 5.68 -6.95
C LYS A 260 20.11 5.17 -6.29
N ARG A 261 19.86 3.86 -6.40
CA ARG A 261 18.72 3.16 -5.80
C ARG A 261 19.11 2.58 -4.44
N GLY A 262 18.21 2.66 -3.47
CA GLY A 262 18.52 2.24 -2.09
C GLY A 262 18.28 0.76 -1.83
N THR A 263 19.11 0.12 -1.01
CA THR A 263 18.96 -1.32 -0.68
C THR A 263 18.96 -1.54 0.83
N ILE A 264 17.94 -2.22 1.35
CA ILE A 264 17.88 -2.67 2.74
C ILE A 264 18.10 -4.17 2.77
N VAL A 265 18.99 -4.62 3.63
CA VAL A 265 19.25 -6.04 3.87
C VAL A 265 19.01 -6.35 5.33
N THR A 266 18.31 -7.45 5.61
CA THR A 266 18.34 -8.07 6.94
C THR A 266 19.17 -9.36 6.88
N THR A 267 19.95 -9.67 7.91
CA THR A 267 20.77 -10.90 7.93
C THR A 267 21.01 -11.39 9.35
N ASN A 268 21.09 -12.72 9.55
CA ASN A 268 21.57 -13.32 10.79
C ASN A 268 23.11 -13.44 10.85
N LEU A 269 23.79 -13.20 9.73
CA LEU A 269 25.25 -13.25 9.64
C LEU A 269 25.85 -11.99 10.25
N SER A 270 27.01 -12.14 10.87
CA SER A 270 27.92 -11.02 11.15
C SER A 270 28.44 -10.42 9.83
N LEU A 271 28.97 -9.19 9.89
CA LEU A 271 29.55 -8.54 8.71
C LEU A 271 30.73 -9.34 8.12
N ALA A 272 31.50 -10.04 8.95
CA ALA A 272 32.60 -10.88 8.52
C ALA A 272 32.09 -12.12 7.75
N GLU A 273 31.11 -12.83 8.30
CA GLU A 273 30.49 -13.99 7.64
C GLU A 273 29.78 -13.58 6.33
N LEU A 274 29.15 -12.40 6.30
CA LEU A 274 28.56 -11.86 5.08
C LEU A 274 29.62 -11.63 3.99
N CYS A 275 30.76 -11.05 4.36
CA CYS A 275 31.89 -10.83 3.46
C CYS A 275 32.49 -12.17 2.98
N GLU A 276 32.65 -13.15 3.87
CA GLU A 276 33.16 -14.48 3.54
C GLU A 276 32.25 -15.20 2.53
N ARG A 277 30.93 -15.18 2.77
CA ARG A 277 29.94 -15.86 1.93
C ARG A 277 29.86 -15.23 0.53
N TYR A 278 29.64 -13.93 0.43
CA TYR A 278 29.38 -13.26 -0.85
C TYR A 278 30.61 -12.60 -1.49
N GLY A 279 31.72 -12.51 -0.78
CA GLY A 279 32.96 -11.89 -1.25
C GLY A 279 32.99 -10.36 -1.08
N GLU A 280 34.20 -9.82 -1.11
CA GLU A 280 34.49 -8.40 -0.84
C GLU A 280 33.77 -7.43 -1.78
N ARG A 281 33.59 -7.81 -3.05
CA ARG A 281 32.93 -6.96 -4.05
C ARG A 281 31.46 -6.72 -3.72
N VAL A 282 30.75 -7.77 -3.33
CA VAL A 282 29.34 -7.67 -2.89
C VAL A 282 29.27 -6.89 -1.58
N PHE A 283 30.13 -7.25 -0.62
CA PHE A 283 30.17 -6.58 0.67
C PHE A 283 30.42 -5.08 0.51
N SER A 284 31.38 -4.66 -0.32
CA SER A 284 31.69 -3.26 -0.59
C SER A 284 30.49 -2.47 -1.15
N ARG A 285 29.67 -3.08 -2.03
CA ARG A 285 28.46 -2.43 -2.57
C ARG A 285 27.36 -2.25 -1.52
N LEU A 286 27.20 -3.22 -0.62
CA LEU A 286 26.26 -3.11 0.51
C LEU A 286 26.76 -2.15 1.59
N ALA A 287 28.07 -2.20 1.87
CA ALA A 287 28.74 -1.62 3.02
C ALA A 287 29.43 -0.27 2.71
N ASP A 288 29.01 0.44 1.66
CA ASP A 288 29.52 1.77 1.35
C ASP A 288 29.16 2.75 2.49
N LYS A 289 30.14 3.02 3.36
CA LYS A 289 29.98 3.88 4.55
C LYS A 289 29.54 5.30 4.22
N SER A 290 29.79 5.79 2.99
CA SER A 290 29.38 7.13 2.58
C SER A 290 27.87 7.24 2.33
N LYS A 291 27.20 6.11 2.10
CA LYS A 291 25.78 6.02 1.71
C LYS A 291 25.00 4.97 2.48
N GLY A 292 25.61 4.38 3.51
CA GLY A 292 25.12 3.18 4.18
C GLY A 292 25.08 3.33 5.70
N ILE A 293 24.10 2.69 6.33
CA ILE A 293 24.01 2.54 7.79
C ILE A 293 24.03 1.06 8.15
N PHE A 294 24.77 0.71 9.21
CA PHE A 294 24.79 -0.64 9.77
C PHE A 294 24.12 -0.61 11.14
N ILE A 295 23.16 -1.51 11.33
CA ILE A 295 22.34 -1.60 12.52
C ILE A 295 22.51 -3.00 13.10
N ASN A 296 23.14 -3.09 14.27
CA ASN A 296 23.24 -4.34 15.01
C ASN A 296 22.08 -4.42 16.02
N LEU A 297 21.17 -5.38 15.84
CA LEU A 297 20.15 -5.67 16.85
C LEU A 297 20.65 -6.73 17.81
N LYS A 298 20.73 -6.35 19.09
CA LYS A 298 21.12 -7.24 20.18
C LYS A 298 19.89 -7.89 20.83
N GLY A 299 20.10 -8.94 21.63
CA GLY A 299 19.07 -9.55 22.46
C GLY A 299 18.82 -11.02 22.18
N SER A 300 18.06 -11.66 23.07
CA SER A 300 17.61 -13.04 22.98
C SER A 300 16.39 -13.18 22.05
N ASP A 301 16.08 -14.43 21.66
CA ASP A 301 14.99 -14.75 20.75
C ASP A 301 13.63 -14.26 21.31
N LYS A 302 13.10 -13.19 20.72
CA LYS A 302 11.82 -12.59 21.14
C LYS A 302 10.60 -13.46 20.82
N ARG A 303 10.73 -14.45 19.92
CA ARG A 303 9.64 -15.39 19.63
C ARG A 303 9.41 -16.37 20.78
N LEU A 304 10.41 -16.59 21.63
CA LEU A 304 10.29 -17.44 22.82
C LEU A 304 9.54 -16.73 23.96
N ASN A 305 9.75 -15.43 24.13
CA ASN A 305 9.13 -14.66 25.22
C ASN A 305 7.61 -14.44 25.04
N ASN A 306 7.11 -14.42 23.80
CA ASN A 306 5.67 -14.28 23.52
C ASN A 306 4.82 -15.52 23.86
N LYS A 307 5.43 -16.67 24.21
CA LYS A 307 4.68 -17.87 24.62
C LYS A 307 4.28 -17.90 26.10
N GLN A 308 4.79 -17.00 26.93
CA GLN A 308 4.45 -16.98 28.37
C GLN A 308 3.24 -16.10 28.73
N GLY A 309 2.68 -15.34 27.78
CA GLY A 309 1.48 -14.50 28.00
C GLY A 309 0.14 -15.15 27.67
N GLY A 310 0.11 -16.44 27.30
CA GLY A 310 -1.06 -17.13 26.76
C GLY A 310 -1.51 -18.34 27.59
N ARG A 311 -1.58 -18.20 28.92
CA ARG A 311 -2.35 -19.09 29.80
C ARG A 311 -3.05 -18.26 30.86
N GLN A 312 -4.26 -17.82 30.56
CA GLN A 312 -5.36 -17.75 31.53
C GLN A 312 -6.37 -18.82 31.13
#